data_AF-A0A1S4AQK5-F1
#
_entry.id   AF-A0A1S4AQK5-F1
#
_cell.length_a   1.000
_cell.length_b   1.000
_cell.length_c   1.000
_cell.angle_alpha   90.00
_cell.angle_beta   90.00
_cell.angle_gamma   90.00
#
_symmetry.space_group_name_H-M   'P 1'
#
loop_
_entity.id
_entity.type
_entity.pdbx_description
1 polymer ?
#
loop_
_entity_poly.entity_id
_entity_poly.type
_entity_poly.pdbx_seq_one_letter_code
_entity_poly.pdbx_strand_id
1 'polypeptide(L)'
;MNLNRQLPAQLHLMKLLNLVINTTWPTTSCSFLIRNLILFLKILFAVLRIFCRMDESIINLIVFGVVSWTTLFLLTRKIFPNRSFDFCNRLVSTVHAILAVTLASISVQDWSGPISPLASRSTTKQMRAIAVSVAYLIYDFVCCLFDKQVKIDNLIHHLVSAVGLGAGLYYEWCGSEMVAALWLTEISSPFLHLREILKELGYKDTDLNLAADEVMGSSHGNNLLQKYRVKLHTIDPCSAALLQTPRVAEV
;
A
#
# COMPACT_ATOMS: atom_id res chain seq x y z
N MET A 1 -10.59 21.56 32.71
CA MET A 1 -10.76 22.98 32.31
C MET A 1 -9.89 23.17 31.07
N ASN A 2 -10.36 23.36 29.83
CA ASN A 2 -11.55 24.03 29.33
C ASN A 2 -11.86 23.43 27.93
N LEU A 3 -12.81 22.49 27.83
CA LEU A 3 -13.20 21.81 26.56
C LEU A 3 -13.85 22.77 25.54
N ASN A 4 -14.07 24.04 25.91
CA ASN A 4 -14.86 25.00 25.16
C ASN A 4 -14.03 25.90 24.22
N ARG A 5 -12.70 25.76 24.15
CA ARG A 5 -11.83 26.59 23.29
C ARG A 5 -11.42 25.95 21.94
N GLN A 6 -11.56 24.64 21.75
CA GLN A 6 -11.24 23.97 20.47
C GLN A 6 -12.43 23.88 19.49
N LEU A 7 -13.66 23.97 20.01
CA LEU A 7 -14.90 23.92 19.22
C LEU A 7 -15.04 25.03 18.14
N PRO A 8 -14.62 26.29 18.35
CA PRO A 8 -14.86 27.36 17.36
C PRO A 8 -13.97 27.27 16.12
N ALA A 9 -12.74 26.74 16.23
CA ALA A 9 -11.83 26.57 15.09
C ALA A 9 -12.32 25.47 14.13
N GLN A 10 -12.82 24.36 14.68
CA GLN A 10 -13.40 23.27 13.89
C GLN A 10 -14.72 23.68 13.22
N LEU A 11 -15.54 24.49 13.90
CA LEU A 11 -16.78 25.01 13.32
C LEU A 11 -16.51 25.99 12.16
N HIS A 12 -15.43 26.78 12.22
CA HIS A 12 -15.02 27.66 11.12
C HIS A 12 -14.53 26.87 9.90
N LEU A 13 -13.76 25.81 10.12
CA LEU A 13 -13.35 24.89 9.05
C LEU A 13 -14.56 24.18 8.42
N MET A 14 -15.53 23.75 9.23
CA MET A 14 -16.81 23.18 8.76
C MET A 14 -17.63 24.15 7.91
N LYS A 15 -17.64 25.45 8.25
CA LYS A 15 -18.33 26.48 7.47
C LYS A 15 -17.62 26.79 6.16
N LEU A 16 -16.28 26.87 6.17
CA LEU A 16 -15.47 27.09 4.96
C LEU A 16 -15.59 25.92 3.98
N LEU A 17 -15.54 24.68 4.46
CA LEU A 17 -15.74 23.49 3.62
C LEU A 17 -17.16 23.43 3.03
N ASN A 18 -18.21 23.72 3.82
CA ASN A 18 -19.58 23.79 3.30
C ASN A 18 -19.80 24.93 2.29
N LEU A 19 -19.09 26.05 2.44
CA LEU A 19 -19.17 27.16 1.49
C LEU A 19 -18.50 26.80 0.16
N VAL A 20 -17.32 26.18 0.20
CA VAL A 20 -16.59 25.71 -0.98
C VAL A 20 -17.37 24.63 -1.75
N ILE A 21 -18.13 23.78 -1.03
CA ILE A 21 -19.02 22.77 -1.62
C ILE A 21 -20.18 23.41 -2.40
N ASN A 22 -20.68 24.57 -1.98
CA ASN A 22 -21.92 25.16 -2.52
C ASN A 22 -21.72 26.22 -3.60
N THR A 23 -20.53 26.79 -3.78
CA THR A 23 -20.37 27.97 -4.65
C THR A 23 -19.83 27.72 -6.06
N THR A 24 -19.44 26.51 -6.44
CA THR A 24 -18.95 26.29 -7.82
C THR A 24 -19.19 24.87 -8.35
N TRP A 25 -19.72 24.83 -9.59
CA TRP A 25 -19.49 23.85 -10.67
C TRP A 25 -20.73 23.08 -11.19
N PRO A 26 -20.95 23.03 -12.53
CA PRO A 26 -22.20 22.56 -13.12
C PRO A 26 -22.26 21.03 -13.29
N THR A 27 -23.50 20.57 -13.32
CA THR A 27 -23.95 19.18 -13.25
C THR A 27 -24.07 18.52 -14.62
N THR A 28 -23.43 17.36 -14.81
CA THR A 28 -24.01 16.19 -15.55
C THR A 28 -23.11 14.95 -15.48
N SER A 29 -21.78 15.08 -15.45
CA SER A 29 -20.83 13.96 -15.17
C SER A 29 -20.46 13.85 -13.66
N CYS A 30 -20.87 14.86 -12.89
CA CYS A 30 -20.42 15.12 -11.53
C CYS A 30 -21.13 14.27 -10.46
N SER A 31 -22.29 13.66 -10.73
CA SER A 31 -23.10 13.02 -9.69
C SER A 31 -22.48 11.75 -9.09
N PHE A 32 -21.74 10.97 -9.89
CA PHE A 32 -21.01 9.79 -9.42
C PHE A 32 -19.79 10.18 -8.59
N LEU A 33 -18.94 11.07 -9.11
CA LEU A 33 -17.78 11.60 -8.41
C LEU A 33 -18.16 12.33 -7.12
N ILE A 34 -19.24 13.12 -7.11
CA ILE A 34 -19.75 13.82 -5.93
C ILE A 34 -20.31 12.83 -4.91
N ARG A 35 -21.14 11.85 -5.32
CA ARG A 35 -21.67 10.84 -4.38
C ARG A 35 -20.55 10.04 -3.73
N ASN A 36 -19.54 9.68 -4.51
CA ASN A 36 -18.41 8.92 -4.00
C ASN A 36 -17.42 9.78 -3.19
N LEU A 37 -17.25 11.06 -3.52
CA LEU A 37 -16.50 12.01 -2.69
C LEU A 37 -17.22 12.27 -1.36
N ILE A 38 -18.54 12.38 -1.36
CA ILE A 38 -19.34 12.49 -0.13
C ILE A 38 -19.23 11.20 0.69
N LEU A 39 -19.26 10.02 0.05
CA LEU A 39 -19.07 8.74 0.73
C LEU A 39 -17.66 8.63 1.31
N PHE A 40 -16.63 9.01 0.55
CA PHE A 40 -15.24 9.12 0.98
C PHE A 40 -15.10 10.03 2.20
N LEU A 41 -15.64 11.24 2.11
CA LEU A 41 -15.61 12.22 3.20
C LEU A 41 -16.38 11.71 4.42
N LYS A 42 -17.51 11.00 4.25
CA LYS A 42 -18.26 10.39 5.35
C LYS A 42 -17.51 9.24 6.01
N ILE A 43 -16.88 8.35 5.23
CA ILE A 43 -16.06 7.24 5.74
C ILE A 43 -14.84 7.81 6.46
N LEU A 44 -14.15 8.77 5.84
CA LEU A 44 -13.03 9.49 6.45
C LEU A 44 -13.47 10.14 7.77
N PHE A 45 -14.60 10.84 7.80
CA PHE A 45 -15.10 11.46 9.04
C PHE A 45 -15.51 10.43 10.09
N ALA A 46 -16.10 9.30 9.70
CA ALA A 46 -16.46 8.22 10.60
C ALA A 46 -15.22 7.54 11.20
N VAL A 47 -14.20 7.30 10.38
CA VAL A 47 -12.89 6.76 10.78
C VAL A 47 -12.16 7.76 11.69
N LEU A 48 -12.13 9.05 11.33
CA LEU A 48 -11.55 10.11 12.16
C LEU A 48 -12.29 10.28 13.51
N ARG A 49 -13.60 10.00 13.57
CA ARG A 49 -14.34 10.00 14.84
C ARG A 49 -13.94 8.87 15.79
N ILE A 50 -13.49 7.72 15.27
CA ILE A 50 -12.89 6.65 16.11
C ILE A 50 -11.61 7.19 16.79
N PHE A 51 -10.92 8.11 16.12
CA PHE A 51 -9.66 8.69 16.58
C PHE A 51 -9.79 10.00 17.37
N CYS A 52 -11.01 10.41 17.77
CA CYS A 52 -11.28 11.69 18.44
C CYS A 52 -10.52 11.93 19.77
N ARG A 53 -9.82 10.90 20.29
CA ARG A 53 -9.00 10.97 21.50
C ARG A 53 -7.48 10.92 21.25
N MET A 54 -7.06 10.79 19.99
CA MET A 54 -5.64 10.75 19.62
C MET A 54 -5.01 12.15 19.63
N ASP A 55 -3.68 12.20 19.74
CA ASP A 55 -2.92 13.44 19.61
C ASP A 55 -3.23 14.15 18.28
N GLU A 56 -3.55 15.44 18.35
CA GLU A 56 -3.87 16.31 17.21
C GLU A 56 -2.80 16.27 16.12
N SER A 57 -1.52 16.13 16.50
CA SER A 57 -0.41 16.03 15.55
C SER A 57 -0.48 14.76 14.70
N ILE A 58 -0.94 13.65 15.29
CA ILE A 58 -1.11 12.36 14.61
C ILE A 58 -2.34 12.39 13.73
N ILE A 59 -3.45 12.97 14.21
CA ILE A 59 -4.66 13.17 13.41
C ILE A 59 -4.34 14.02 12.17
N ASN A 60 -3.65 15.15 12.36
CA ASN A 60 -3.24 16.01 11.26
C ASN A 60 -2.32 15.27 10.29
N LEU A 61 -1.37 14.47 10.79
CA LEU A 61 -0.51 13.65 9.94
C LEU A 61 -1.30 12.64 9.10
N ILE A 62 -2.32 12.00 9.65
CA ILE A 62 -3.19 11.08 8.89
C ILE A 62 -3.95 11.84 7.81
N VAL A 63 -4.57 12.97 8.15
CA VAL A 63 -5.33 13.79 7.19
C VAL A 63 -4.44 14.29 6.05
N PHE A 64 -3.30 14.89 6.37
CA PHE A 64 -2.32 15.32 5.36
C PHE A 64 -1.77 14.15 4.55
N GLY A 65 -1.57 12.99 5.19
CA GLY A 65 -1.16 11.76 4.53
C GLY A 65 -2.18 11.32 3.48
N VAL A 66 -3.47 11.23 3.82
CA VAL A 66 -4.54 10.83 2.90
C VAL A 66 -4.60 11.78 1.70
N VAL A 67 -4.51 13.09 1.93
CA VAL A 67 -4.47 14.11 0.86
C VAL A 67 -3.24 13.93 -0.04
N SER A 68 -2.07 13.68 0.57
CA SER A 68 -0.80 13.51 -0.15
C SER A 68 -0.82 12.25 -1.01
N TRP A 69 -1.29 11.11 -0.49
CA TRP A 69 -1.45 9.86 -1.23
C TRP A 69 -2.42 10.02 -2.39
N THR A 70 -3.56 10.68 -2.16
CA THR A 70 -4.54 10.97 -3.21
C THR A 70 -3.94 11.85 -4.30
N THR A 71 -3.16 12.88 -3.92
CA THR A 71 -2.49 13.76 -4.89
C THR A 71 -1.43 13.01 -5.68
N LEU A 72 -0.63 12.16 -5.04
CA LEU A 72 0.35 11.30 -5.71
C LEU A 72 -0.32 10.38 -6.73
N PHE A 73 -1.47 9.80 -6.40
CA PHE A 73 -2.26 8.99 -7.33
C PHE A 73 -2.73 9.79 -8.55
N LEU A 74 -3.32 10.96 -8.32
CA LEU A 74 -3.80 11.84 -9.41
C LEU A 74 -2.65 12.29 -10.32
N LEU A 75 -1.49 12.60 -9.75
CA LEU A 75 -0.28 12.93 -10.51
C LEU A 75 0.22 11.73 -11.32
N THR A 76 0.24 10.53 -10.72
CA THR A 76 0.62 9.30 -11.41
C THR A 76 -0.31 9.01 -12.59
N ARG A 77 -1.63 9.18 -12.42
CA ARG A 77 -2.62 9.06 -13.50
C ARG A 77 -2.37 10.08 -14.62
N LYS A 78 -1.97 11.30 -14.27
CA LYS A 78 -1.66 12.36 -15.23
C LYS A 78 -0.37 12.08 -16.03
N ILE A 79 0.64 11.51 -15.38
CA ILE A 79 1.92 11.13 -16.02
C ILE A 79 1.73 9.90 -16.92
N PHE A 80 0.87 8.96 -16.52
CA PHE A 80 0.62 7.71 -17.24
C PHE A 80 -0.84 7.61 -17.72
N PRO A 81 -1.31 8.51 -18.61
CA PRO A 81 -2.73 8.59 -18.99
C PRO A 81 -3.25 7.34 -19.70
N ASN A 82 -2.35 6.61 -20.38
CA ASN A 82 -2.68 5.40 -21.15
C ASN A 82 -2.64 4.11 -20.31
N ARG A 83 -2.29 4.19 -19.02
CA ARG A 83 -2.23 3.02 -18.14
C ARG A 83 -3.55 2.81 -17.40
N SER A 84 -3.76 1.62 -16.86
CA SER A 84 -4.98 1.30 -16.11
C SER A 84 -5.03 2.02 -14.75
N PHE A 85 -6.21 2.02 -14.12
CA PHE A 85 -6.38 2.53 -12.75
C PHE A 85 -5.52 1.71 -11.76
N ASP A 86 -5.60 0.38 -11.86
CA ASP A 86 -4.83 -0.57 -11.04
C ASP A 86 -3.33 -0.37 -11.20
N PHE A 87 -2.82 -0.16 -12.42
CA PHE A 87 -1.41 0.15 -12.66
C PHE A 87 -0.93 1.37 -11.87
N CYS A 88 -1.66 2.47 -11.97
CA CYS A 88 -1.31 3.70 -11.26
C CYS A 88 -1.44 3.53 -9.75
N ASN A 89 -2.43 2.76 -9.28
CA ASN A 89 -2.57 2.46 -7.85
C ASN A 89 -1.37 1.62 -7.35
N ARG A 90 -0.96 0.57 -8.09
CA ARG A 90 0.21 -0.25 -7.76
C ARG A 90 1.51 0.55 -7.66
N LEU A 91 1.68 1.59 -8.48
CA LEU A 91 2.82 2.50 -8.35
C LEU A 91 2.79 3.25 -7.01
N VAL A 92 1.62 3.76 -6.61
CA VAL A 92 1.44 4.41 -5.30
C VAL A 92 1.65 3.42 -4.15
N SER A 93 1.12 2.19 -4.26
CA SER A 93 1.35 1.10 -3.31
C SER A 93 2.83 0.75 -3.16
N THR A 94 3.59 0.76 -4.26
CA THR A 94 5.04 0.53 -4.24
C THR A 94 5.76 1.63 -3.45
N VAL A 95 5.39 2.90 -3.67
CA VAL A 95 5.95 4.03 -2.91
C VAL A 95 5.59 3.90 -1.42
N HIS A 96 4.35 3.51 -1.10
CA HIS A 96 3.94 3.24 0.27
C HIS A 96 4.79 2.16 0.92
N ALA A 97 4.95 1.00 0.30
CA ALA A 97 5.70 -0.10 0.87
C ALA A 97 7.16 0.28 1.15
N ILE A 98 7.82 1.00 0.22
CA ILE A 98 9.18 1.52 0.44
C ILE A 98 9.22 2.48 1.63
N LEU A 99 8.28 3.42 1.72
CA LEU A 99 8.21 4.36 2.82
C LEU A 99 7.89 3.66 4.16
N ALA A 100 7.00 2.68 4.16
CA ALA A 100 6.61 1.92 5.33
C ALA A 100 7.80 1.14 5.91
N VAL A 101 8.52 0.40 5.07
CA VAL A 101 9.74 -0.34 5.47
C VAL A 101 10.82 0.62 5.98
N THR A 102 11.02 1.75 5.30
CA THR A 102 12.03 2.75 5.69
C THR A 102 11.69 3.38 7.04
N LEU A 103 10.46 3.88 7.22
CA LEU A 103 10.02 4.52 8.45
C LEU A 103 9.97 3.53 9.61
N ALA A 104 9.52 2.30 9.37
CA ALA A 104 9.55 1.23 10.37
C ALA A 104 10.99 0.97 10.83
N SER A 105 11.94 0.83 9.88
CA SER A 105 13.36 0.62 10.18
C SER A 105 13.96 1.77 11.00
N ILE A 106 13.66 3.02 10.65
CA ILE A 106 14.15 4.21 11.38
C ILE A 106 13.51 4.34 12.77
N SER A 107 12.33 3.75 12.96
CA SER A 107 11.60 3.78 14.24
C SER A 107 12.04 2.70 15.24
N VAL A 108 12.82 1.71 14.80
CA VAL A 108 13.41 0.68 15.68
C VAL A 108 14.33 1.36 16.68
N GLN A 109 14.11 1.09 17.96
CA GLN A 109 14.88 1.71 19.05
C GLN A 109 16.25 1.06 19.21
N ASP A 110 16.29 -0.28 19.14
CA ASP A 110 17.50 -1.06 19.23
C ASP A 110 17.40 -2.27 18.30
N TRP A 111 18.37 -2.40 17.39
CA TRP A 111 18.44 -3.51 16.45
C TRP A 111 18.94 -4.81 17.09
N SER A 112 19.54 -4.76 18.29
CA SER A 112 19.87 -5.96 19.06
C SER A 112 18.60 -6.71 19.52
N GLY A 113 17.48 -5.99 19.64
CA GLY A 113 16.15 -6.52 19.93
C GLY A 113 15.07 -5.68 19.27
N PRO A 114 14.78 -5.84 17.96
CA PRO A 114 13.95 -4.92 17.19
C PRO A 114 12.49 -4.82 17.66
N ILE A 115 12.00 -5.84 18.35
CA ILE A 115 10.66 -5.88 18.96
C ILE A 115 10.65 -5.41 20.44
N SER A 116 11.82 -5.12 21.01
CA SER A 116 11.95 -4.69 22.40
C SER A 116 11.82 -3.17 22.54
N PRO A 117 11.25 -2.67 23.65
CA PRO A 117 10.57 -3.44 24.70
C PRO A 117 9.16 -3.89 24.28
N LEU A 118 8.80 -5.14 24.61
CA LEU A 118 7.48 -5.71 24.32
C LEU A 118 6.38 -5.05 25.17
N ALA A 119 5.18 -4.96 24.61
CA ALA A 119 3.97 -4.44 25.22
C ALA A 119 4.19 -3.08 25.90
N SER A 120 5.02 -2.25 25.28
CA SER A 120 5.45 -0.97 25.81
C SER A 120 4.73 0.19 25.14
N ARG A 121 4.84 1.37 25.75
CA ARG A 121 4.30 2.59 25.15
C ARG A 121 5.03 2.91 23.85
N SER A 122 4.26 3.15 22.80
CA SER A 122 4.75 3.51 21.47
C SER A 122 5.51 4.84 21.52
N THR A 123 6.68 4.86 20.89
CA THR A 123 7.43 6.11 20.70
C THR A 123 6.80 6.96 19.61
N THR A 124 7.09 8.27 19.62
CA THR A 124 6.62 9.18 18.57
C THR A 124 7.06 8.76 17.16
N LYS A 125 8.24 8.15 17.01
CA LYS A 125 8.72 7.66 15.70
C LYS A 125 7.87 6.48 15.21
N GLN A 126 7.57 5.53 16.09
CA GLN A 126 6.73 4.37 15.78
C GLN A 126 5.30 4.81 15.43
N MET A 127 4.73 5.71 16.23
CA MET A 127 3.40 6.28 15.95
C MET A 127 3.35 7.00 14.60
N ARG A 128 4.36 7.79 14.25
CA ARG A 128 4.43 8.47 12.95
C ARG A 128 4.54 7.47 11.80
N ALA A 129 5.36 6.42 11.93
CA ALA A 129 5.47 5.37 10.92
C ALA A 129 4.13 4.68 10.68
N ILE A 130 3.44 4.27 11.75
CA ILE A 130 2.12 3.64 11.69
C ILE A 130 1.08 4.60 11.10
N ALA A 131 1.09 5.89 11.48
CA ALA A 131 0.16 6.89 10.98
C ALA A 131 0.27 7.13 9.47
N VAL A 132 1.48 7.14 8.92
CA VAL A 132 1.69 7.23 7.47
C VAL A 132 1.08 6.03 6.76
N SER A 133 1.21 4.82 7.33
CA SER A 133 0.59 3.61 6.78
C SER A 133 -0.92 3.57 6.91
N VAL A 134 -1.48 4.02 8.05
CA VAL A 134 -2.93 4.16 8.21
C VAL A 134 -3.50 5.13 7.17
N ALA A 135 -2.83 6.26 6.94
CA ALA A 135 -3.24 7.22 5.92
C ALA A 135 -3.26 6.61 4.51
N TYR A 136 -2.24 5.81 4.18
CA TYR A 136 -2.21 5.07 2.92
C TYR A 136 -3.36 4.05 2.84
N LEU A 137 -3.59 3.24 3.88
CA LEU A 137 -4.63 2.22 3.88
C LEU A 137 -6.04 2.83 3.74
N ILE A 138 -6.29 4.00 4.32
CA ILE A 138 -7.54 4.74 4.12
C ILE A 138 -7.69 5.16 2.65
N TYR A 139 -6.63 5.72 2.05
CA TYR A 139 -6.61 6.06 0.63
C TYR A 139 -6.84 4.83 -0.26
N ASP A 140 -6.15 3.72 0.01
CA ASP A 140 -6.15 2.52 -0.83
C ASP A 140 -7.47 1.75 -0.73
N PHE A 141 -8.05 1.68 0.47
CA PHE A 141 -9.40 1.17 0.70
C PHE A 141 -10.43 1.93 -0.15
N VAL A 142 -10.28 3.24 -0.24
CA VAL A 142 -11.16 4.09 -1.04
C VAL A 142 -10.96 3.82 -2.52
N CYS A 143 -9.72 3.74 -2.99
CA CYS A 143 -9.40 3.34 -4.38
C CYS A 143 -10.02 1.99 -4.75
N CYS A 144 -10.00 1.01 -3.83
CA CYS A 144 -10.64 -0.29 -4.03
C CYS A 144 -12.16 -0.20 -4.25
N LEU A 145 -12.84 0.78 -3.65
CA LEU A 145 -14.29 1.01 -3.88
C LEU A 145 -14.59 1.56 -5.27
N PHE A 146 -13.60 2.17 -5.94
CA PHE A 146 -13.74 2.75 -7.27
C PHE A 146 -13.31 1.80 -8.39
N ASP A 147 -12.59 0.73 -8.07
CA ASP A 147 -12.15 -0.21 -9.08
C ASP A 147 -13.36 -0.97 -9.67
N LYS A 148 -13.30 -1.24 -10.98
CA LYS A 148 -14.37 -1.92 -11.72
C LYS A 148 -14.52 -3.38 -11.29
N GLN A 149 -13.48 -3.96 -10.69
CA GLN A 149 -13.47 -5.32 -10.16
C GLN A 149 -13.07 -5.30 -8.69
N VAL A 150 -14.05 -5.03 -7.82
CA VAL A 150 -13.84 -5.04 -6.37
C VAL A 150 -13.45 -6.45 -5.93
N LYS A 151 -12.18 -6.62 -5.57
CA LYS A 151 -11.66 -7.83 -4.91
C LYS A 151 -11.98 -7.74 -3.43
N ILE A 152 -13.01 -8.48 -3.01
CA ILE A 152 -13.54 -8.43 -1.63
C ILE A 152 -12.47 -8.82 -0.61
N ASP A 153 -11.59 -9.75 -0.97
CA ASP A 153 -10.42 -10.16 -0.19
C ASP A 153 -9.49 -8.98 0.12
N ASN A 154 -9.11 -8.20 -0.89
CA ASN A 154 -8.28 -7.00 -0.71
C ASN A 154 -9.03 -5.94 0.11
N LEU A 155 -10.32 -5.73 -0.16
CA LEU A 155 -11.12 -4.73 0.53
C LEU A 155 -11.21 -5.01 2.05
N ILE A 156 -11.48 -6.27 2.42
CA ILE A 156 -11.52 -6.69 3.82
C ILE A 156 -10.12 -6.61 4.43
N HIS A 157 -9.08 -7.03 3.71
CA HIS A 157 -7.70 -6.93 4.18
C HIS A 157 -7.33 -5.47 4.51
N HIS A 158 -7.57 -4.52 3.60
CA HIS A 158 -7.27 -3.11 3.85
C HIS A 158 -8.09 -2.53 4.99
N LEU A 159 -9.38 -2.90 5.12
CA LEU A 159 -10.22 -2.46 6.23
C LEU A 159 -9.69 -2.97 7.58
N VAL A 160 -9.42 -4.27 7.69
CA VAL A 160 -8.92 -4.89 8.92
C VAL A 160 -7.54 -4.33 9.28
N SER A 161 -6.64 -4.18 8.31
CA SER A 161 -5.33 -3.57 8.51
C SER A 161 -5.43 -2.10 8.96
N ALA A 162 -6.31 -1.31 8.37
CA ALA A 162 -6.52 0.10 8.75
C ALA A 162 -7.07 0.21 10.19
N VAL A 163 -8.04 -0.64 10.54
CA VAL A 163 -8.61 -0.67 11.90
C VAL A 163 -7.59 -1.17 12.92
N GLY A 164 -6.82 -2.22 12.61
CA GLY A 164 -5.80 -2.76 13.50
C GLY A 164 -4.67 -1.78 13.78
N LEU A 165 -4.11 -1.15 12.74
CA LEU A 165 -3.09 -0.12 12.89
C LEU A 165 -3.64 1.14 13.57
N GLY A 166 -4.88 1.52 13.24
CA GLY A 166 -5.59 2.62 13.89
C GLY A 166 -5.82 2.40 15.38
N ALA A 167 -6.21 1.19 15.78
CA ALA A 167 -6.38 0.83 17.18
C ALA A 167 -5.08 0.98 17.96
N GLY A 168 -3.95 0.56 17.38
CA GLY A 168 -2.66 0.74 18.02
C GLY A 168 -2.20 2.20 18.15
N LEU A 169 -2.57 3.06 17.20
CA LEU A 169 -2.41 4.52 17.36
C LEU A 169 -3.27 5.08 18.48
N TYR A 170 -4.50 4.58 18.62
CA TYR A 170 -5.43 5.02 19.67
C TYR A 170 -4.98 4.59 21.07
N TYR A 171 -4.49 3.36 21.21
CA TYR A 171 -4.02 2.84 22.50
C TYR A 171 -2.60 3.30 22.86
N GLU A 172 -1.78 3.67 21.88
CA GLU A 172 -0.37 4.06 22.05
C GLU A 172 0.51 2.97 22.69
N TRP A 173 0.15 1.70 22.53
CA TRP A 173 0.86 0.56 23.12
C TRP A 173 1.27 -0.46 22.04
N CYS A 174 2.29 -1.26 22.35
CA CYS A 174 2.86 -2.28 21.49
C CYS A 174 3.47 -1.73 20.18
N GLY A 175 4.06 -0.53 20.26
CA GLY A 175 4.58 0.16 19.09
C GLY A 175 5.66 -0.63 18.37
N SER A 176 6.58 -1.27 19.09
CA SER A 176 7.67 -2.07 18.52
C SER A 176 7.14 -3.28 17.75
N GLU A 177 6.15 -3.99 18.29
CA GLU A 177 5.51 -5.12 17.61
C GLU A 177 4.76 -4.67 16.36
N MET A 178 4.08 -3.53 16.42
CA MET A 178 3.33 -3.00 15.29
C MET A 178 4.24 -2.56 14.13
N VAL A 179 5.34 -1.84 14.39
CA VAL A 179 6.27 -1.51 13.31
C VAL A 179 7.04 -2.72 12.81
N ALA A 180 7.33 -3.72 13.65
CA ALA A 180 7.91 -4.98 13.20
C ALA A 180 6.94 -5.74 12.28
N ALA A 181 5.66 -5.80 12.66
CA ALA A 181 4.61 -6.39 11.82
C ALA A 181 4.47 -5.63 10.50
N LEU A 182 4.39 -4.30 10.53
CA LEU A 182 4.34 -3.44 9.35
C LEU A 182 5.55 -3.68 8.43
N TRP A 183 6.75 -3.76 8.99
CA TRP A 183 7.97 -4.03 8.24
C TRP A 183 7.90 -5.40 7.54
N LEU A 184 7.48 -6.43 8.28
CA LEU A 184 7.41 -7.79 7.77
C LEU A 184 6.35 -7.95 6.67
N THR A 185 5.20 -7.29 6.82
CA THR A 185 4.13 -7.37 5.83
C THR A 185 4.43 -6.55 4.58
N GLU A 186 5.21 -5.47 4.68
CA GLU A 186 5.46 -4.56 3.56
C GLU A 186 6.75 -4.84 2.79
N ILE A 187 7.71 -5.60 3.34
CA ILE A 187 8.99 -5.83 2.66
C ILE A 187 8.86 -6.55 1.31
N SER A 188 7.87 -7.42 1.17
CA SER A 188 7.60 -8.14 -0.08
C SER A 188 6.75 -7.35 -1.08
N SER A 189 6.00 -6.35 -0.63
CA SER A 189 5.01 -5.62 -1.43
C SER A 189 5.61 -4.94 -2.68
N PRO A 190 6.78 -4.27 -2.65
CA PRO A 190 7.36 -3.64 -3.83
C PRO A 190 7.64 -4.62 -4.97
N PHE A 191 8.10 -5.83 -4.64
CA PHE A 191 8.40 -6.88 -5.61
C PHE A 191 7.12 -7.45 -6.23
N LEU A 192 6.08 -7.65 -5.42
CA LEU A 192 4.77 -8.10 -5.89
C LEU A 192 4.14 -7.07 -6.85
N HIS A 193 4.18 -5.79 -6.50
CA HIS A 193 3.67 -4.74 -7.37
C HIS A 193 4.50 -4.59 -8.65
N LEU A 194 5.82 -4.64 -8.56
CA LEU A 194 6.72 -4.57 -9.71
C LEU A 194 6.44 -5.70 -10.71
N ARG A 195 6.21 -6.93 -10.23
CA ARG A 195 5.86 -8.09 -11.07
C ARG A 195 4.60 -7.81 -11.90
N GLU A 196 3.52 -7.35 -11.27
CA GLU A 196 2.26 -7.08 -11.97
C GLU A 196 2.38 -5.89 -12.93
N ILE A 197 3.14 -4.87 -12.55
CA ILE A 197 3.51 -3.75 -13.43
C ILE A 197 4.24 -4.25 -14.69
N LEU A 198 5.26 -5.11 -14.53
CA LEU A 198 6.02 -5.68 -15.64
C LEU A 198 5.12 -6.50 -16.58
N LYS A 199 4.16 -7.27 -16.03
CA LYS A 199 3.17 -7.99 -16.84
C LYS A 199 2.30 -7.05 -17.68
N GLU A 200 1.81 -5.95 -17.11
CA GLU A 200 0.99 -4.96 -17.84
C GLU A 200 1.81 -4.14 -18.85
N LEU A 201 3.12 -3.99 -18.64
CA LEU A 201 4.04 -3.40 -19.60
C LEU A 201 4.39 -4.34 -20.77
N GLY A 202 3.96 -5.61 -20.74
CA GLY A 202 4.24 -6.61 -21.78
C GLY A 202 5.49 -7.47 -21.52
N TYR A 203 6.11 -7.35 -20.34
CA TYR A 203 7.32 -8.09 -19.95
C TYR A 203 7.02 -9.36 -19.15
N LYS A 204 5.91 -10.05 -19.47
CA LYS A 204 5.39 -11.18 -18.68
C LYS A 204 6.34 -12.38 -18.59
N ASP A 205 7.32 -12.51 -19.47
CA ASP A 205 8.24 -13.67 -19.53
C ASP A 205 9.73 -13.29 -19.67
N THR A 206 10.11 -12.08 -19.27
CA THR A 206 11.53 -11.66 -19.29
C THR A 206 12.27 -12.04 -18.02
N ASP A 207 13.60 -12.08 -18.09
CA ASP A 207 14.49 -12.35 -16.95
C ASP A 207 14.27 -11.37 -15.78
N LEU A 208 13.79 -10.15 -16.05
CA LEU A 208 13.37 -9.18 -15.03
C LEU A 208 12.12 -9.63 -14.25
N ASN A 209 11.11 -10.16 -14.94
CA ASN A 209 9.93 -10.71 -14.27
C ASN A 209 10.26 -12.02 -13.54
N LEU A 210 11.21 -12.81 -14.06
CA LEU A 210 11.73 -13.99 -13.38
C LEU A 210 12.54 -13.64 -12.13
N ALA A 211 13.39 -12.61 -12.16
CA ALA A 211 14.12 -12.14 -11.00
C ALA A 211 13.18 -11.62 -9.90
N ALA A 212 12.12 -10.90 -10.27
CA ALA A 212 11.07 -10.50 -9.31
C ALA A 212 10.36 -11.74 -8.70
N ASP A 213 10.11 -12.79 -9.49
CA ASP A 213 9.58 -14.06 -9.02
C ASP A 213 10.55 -14.81 -8.09
N GLU A 214 11.86 -14.79 -8.38
CA GLU A 214 12.90 -15.47 -7.60
C GLU A 214 13.13 -14.82 -6.23
N VAL A 215 13.17 -13.49 -6.19
CA VAL A 215 13.28 -12.73 -4.93
C VAL A 215 12.10 -13.03 -4.00
N MET A 216 10.90 -13.25 -4.53
CA MET A 216 9.75 -13.70 -3.74
C MET A 216 9.75 -15.21 -3.44
N GLY A 217 10.13 -16.03 -4.42
CA GLY A 217 10.10 -17.50 -4.37
C GLY A 217 11.17 -18.13 -3.47
N SER A 218 12.24 -17.39 -3.18
CA SER A 218 13.25 -17.72 -2.16
C SER A 218 12.64 -17.95 -0.76
N SER A 219 11.43 -17.43 -0.49
CA SER A 219 10.71 -17.67 0.77
C SER A 219 9.81 -18.93 0.76
N HIS A 220 9.46 -19.53 -0.39
CA HIS A 220 8.59 -20.72 -0.47
C HIS A 220 9.02 -21.66 -1.63
N GLY A 221 9.93 -22.59 -1.32
CA GLY A 221 10.69 -23.40 -2.27
C GLY A 221 9.99 -24.56 -3.01
N ASN A 222 8.76 -24.40 -3.53
CA ASN A 222 8.07 -25.49 -4.26
C ASN A 222 7.61 -25.18 -5.70
N ASN A 223 7.75 -23.95 -6.20
CA ASN A 223 7.24 -23.58 -7.54
C ASN A 223 8.28 -23.67 -8.68
N LEU A 224 9.57 -23.80 -8.37
CA LEU A 224 10.63 -23.77 -9.38
C LEU A 224 10.67 -25.04 -10.24
N LEU A 225 10.50 -26.23 -9.65
CA LEU A 225 10.56 -27.49 -10.39
C LEU A 225 9.44 -27.65 -11.43
N GLN A 226 8.26 -27.08 -11.20
CA GLN A 226 7.19 -27.06 -12.20
C GLN A 226 7.48 -26.07 -13.33
N LYS A 227 8.01 -24.89 -13.02
CA LYS A 227 8.29 -23.84 -14.02
C LYS A 227 9.45 -24.20 -14.96
N TYR A 228 10.51 -24.83 -14.44
CA TYR A 228 11.62 -25.34 -15.28
C TYR A 228 11.20 -26.54 -16.14
N ARG A 229 10.27 -27.39 -15.67
CA ARG A 229 9.73 -28.52 -16.46
C ARG A 229 8.95 -28.05 -17.69
N VAL A 230 8.19 -26.96 -17.57
CA VAL A 230 7.47 -26.35 -18.70
C VAL A 230 8.45 -25.72 -19.69
N LYS A 231 9.50 -25.03 -19.22
CA LYS A 231 10.51 -24.40 -20.09
C LYS A 231 11.36 -25.42 -20.85
N LEU A 232 11.62 -26.61 -20.28
CA LEU A 232 12.28 -27.71 -21.00
C LEU A 232 11.40 -28.34 -22.09
N HIS A 233 10.08 -28.39 -21.89
CA HIS A 233 9.15 -28.95 -22.89
C HIS A 233 8.92 -28.05 -24.10
N THR A 234 9.25 -26.76 -24.00
CA THR A 234 9.17 -25.79 -25.11
C THR A 234 10.47 -25.68 -25.92
N ILE A 235 11.53 -26.42 -25.57
CA ILE A 235 12.70 -26.55 -26.43
C ILE A 235 12.36 -27.53 -27.53
N ASP A 236 12.30 -26.99 -28.75
CA ASP A 236 12.03 -27.71 -29.99
C ASP A 236 12.93 -28.98 -30.08
N PRO A 237 12.37 -30.20 -30.27
CA PRO A 237 13.17 -31.42 -30.37
C PRO A 237 14.16 -31.41 -31.55
N CYS A 238 14.09 -30.41 -32.44
CA CYS A 238 15.02 -30.25 -33.55
C CYS A 238 16.38 -29.63 -33.17
N SER A 239 16.52 -28.93 -32.04
CA SER A 239 17.82 -28.35 -31.61
C SER A 239 18.68 -29.30 -30.77
N ALA A 240 18.13 -30.39 -30.26
CA ALA A 240 18.87 -31.38 -29.48
C ALA A 240 19.77 -32.31 -30.35
N ALA A 241 19.64 -32.25 -31.67
CA ALA A 241 20.40 -33.08 -32.60
C ALA A 241 21.84 -32.59 -32.88
N LEU A 242 22.23 -31.40 -32.42
CA LEU A 242 23.57 -30.82 -32.69
C LEU A 242 24.62 -31.09 -31.60
N LEU A 243 24.29 -31.86 -30.57
CA LEU A 243 25.23 -32.33 -29.54
C LEU A 243 25.35 -33.86 -29.56
N GLN A 244 25.59 -34.43 -30.75
CA GLN A 244 26.16 -35.77 -30.85
C GLN A 244 27.69 -35.65 -30.82
N THR A 245 28.24 -36.05 -29.68
CA THR A 245 29.65 -36.38 -29.45
C THR A 245 30.20 -37.32 -30.55
N PRO A 246 31.42 -37.10 -31.08
CA PRO A 246 32.12 -38.16 -31.82
C PRO A 246 32.56 -39.25 -30.83
N ARG A 247 32.23 -40.50 -31.16
CA ARG A 247 32.63 -41.70 -30.42
C ARG A 247 34.02 -42.17 -30.93
N VAL A 248 34.93 -42.31 -29.97
CA VAL A 248 36.20 -43.05 -29.86
C VAL A 248 36.59 -44.07 -30.96
N ALA A 249 37.88 -44.12 -31.29
CA ALA A 249 38.68 -45.34 -31.60
C ALA A 249 40.16 -45.04 -31.26
N GLU A 250 40.76 -45.66 -30.24
CA GLU A 250 41.55 -46.91 -30.30
C GLU A 250 42.54 -46.98 -31.47
N VAL A 251 43.81 -46.62 -31.22
CA VAL A 251 45.04 -47.48 -31.28
C VAL A 251 46.06 -46.90 -30.32
#